data_AF-A0A8U0L670-F1
#
_entry.id   AF-A0A8U0L670-F1
#
_cell.length_a   1.000
_cell.length_b   1.000
_cell.length_c   1.000
_cell.angle_alpha   90.00
_cell.angle_beta   90.00
_cell.angle_gamma   90.00
#
_symmetry.space_group_name_H-M   'P 1'
#
loop_
_entity.id
_entity.type
_entity.pdbx_description
1 polymer ?
#
loop_
_entity_poly.entity_id
_entity_poly.type
_entity_poly.pdbx_seq_one_letter_code
_entity_poly.pdbx_strand_id
1 'polypeptide(L)'
;MDDLRSRAARFAESWAGRGDEKSETQQYWRDLLDKVLLIPDTSDGQALWFERRTALGGFIDALMIQARVLVEQKSLGVDLDKPEPRRGSMVTPVRQAKRYADGTRIAAVIWRVPD
;
A
#
# COMPACT_ATOMS: atom_id res chain seq x y z
N MET A 1 26.40 5.60 -7.87
CA MET A 1 25.74 6.72 -7.17
C MET A 1 24.49 6.13 -6.52
N ASP A 2 24.28 6.39 -5.23
CA ASP A 2 23.10 5.88 -4.52
C ASP A 2 21.92 6.81 -4.74
N ASP A 3 21.36 6.78 -5.95
CA ASP A 3 20.20 7.55 -6.36
C ASP A 3 18.91 6.70 -6.30
N LEU A 4 17.76 7.37 -6.39
CA LEU A 4 16.45 6.72 -6.30
C LEU A 4 16.30 5.56 -7.30
N ARG A 5 16.81 5.72 -8.53
CA ARG A 5 16.66 4.71 -9.58
C ARG A 5 17.54 3.50 -9.27
N SER A 6 18.76 3.69 -8.79
CA SER A 6 19.64 2.57 -8.43
C SER A 6 19.17 1.82 -7.18
N ARG A 7 18.51 2.49 -6.21
CA ARG A 7 17.84 1.83 -5.08
C ARG A 7 16.60 1.06 -5.52
N ALA A 8 15.75 1.66 -6.36
CA ALA A 8 14.56 1.00 -6.89
C ALA A 8 14.90 -0.25 -7.71
N ALA A 9 15.99 -0.21 -8.51
CA ALA A 9 16.44 -1.37 -9.27
C ALA A 9 16.86 -2.54 -8.36
N ARG A 10 17.68 -2.28 -7.33
CA ARG A 10 18.09 -3.29 -6.35
C ARG A 10 16.92 -3.85 -5.53
N PHE A 11 15.96 -2.99 -5.19
CA PHE A 11 14.73 -3.42 -4.56
C PHE A 11 13.93 -4.36 -5.46
N ALA A 12 13.76 -4.02 -6.75
CA ALA A 12 13.05 -4.88 -7.70
C ALA A 12 13.76 -6.23 -7.88
N GLU A 13 15.09 -6.25 -7.93
CA GLU A 13 15.89 -7.49 -7.98
C GLU A 13 15.72 -8.34 -6.71
N SER A 14 15.72 -7.73 -5.51
CA SER A 14 15.57 -8.47 -4.25
C SER A 14 14.15 -8.97 -3.98
N TRP A 15 13.16 -8.38 -4.67
CA TRP A 15 11.76 -8.78 -4.64
C TRP A 15 11.33 -9.61 -5.85
N ALA A 16 12.22 -9.88 -6.80
CA ALA A 16 11.89 -10.68 -7.97
C ALA A 16 11.48 -12.11 -7.57
N GLY A 17 10.29 -12.55 -7.99
CA GLY A 17 9.76 -13.87 -7.64
C GLY A 17 9.34 -14.02 -6.17
N ARG A 18 9.17 -12.90 -5.47
CA ARG A 18 8.57 -12.78 -4.13
C ARG A 18 7.28 -11.99 -4.26
N GLY A 19 6.33 -12.19 -3.35
CA GLY A 19 5.04 -11.52 -3.46
C GLY A 19 3.85 -12.35 -3.01
N ASP A 20 4.02 -13.22 -2.00
CA ASP A 20 2.84 -13.81 -1.36
C ASP A 20 2.01 -12.68 -0.75
N GLU A 21 0.85 -12.46 -1.36
CA GLU A 21 -0.06 -11.34 -1.16
C GLU A 21 -0.50 -11.16 0.31
N LYS A 22 -0.37 -12.21 1.13
CA LYS A 22 -0.75 -12.15 2.54
C LYS A 22 0.43 -12.12 3.49
N SER A 23 1.48 -12.90 3.23
CA SER A 23 2.58 -13.05 4.19
C SER A 23 3.67 -11.99 4.03
N GLU A 24 3.91 -11.49 2.82
CA GLU A 24 5.04 -10.59 2.54
C GLU A 24 4.66 -9.12 2.42
N THR A 25 3.37 -8.79 2.40
CA THR A 25 2.85 -7.41 2.23
C THR A 25 3.44 -6.41 3.20
N GLN A 26 3.52 -6.74 4.50
CA GLN A 26 4.08 -5.79 5.47
C GLN A 26 5.57 -5.54 5.23
N GLN A 27 6.33 -6.60 4.89
CA GLN A 27 7.75 -6.50 4.62
C GLN A 27 8.01 -5.70 3.34
N TYR A 28 7.15 -5.86 2.32
CA TYR A 28 7.22 -5.10 1.07
C TYR A 28 7.23 -3.59 1.32
N TRP A 29 6.24 -3.12 2.07
CA TRP A 29 6.11 -1.70 2.36
C TRP A 29 7.24 -1.17 3.23
N ARG A 30 7.67 -1.94 4.24
CA ARG A 30 8.82 -1.54 5.07
C ARG A 30 10.08 -1.41 4.23
N ASP A 31 10.37 -2.39 3.38
CA ASP A 31 11.54 -2.39 2.50
C ASP A 31 11.49 -1.26 1.46
N LEU A 32 10.34 -1.01 0.84
CA LEU A 32 10.19 0.06 -0.14
C LEU A 32 10.45 1.43 0.51
N LEU A 33 9.84 1.66 1.67
CA LEU A 33 9.95 2.94 2.37
C LEU A 33 11.37 3.17 2.89
N ASP A 34 11.97 2.16 3.51
CA ASP A 34 13.32 2.25 4.09
C ASP A 34 14.39 2.23 2.99
N LYS A 35 14.42 1.19 2.15
CA LYS A 35 15.54 0.94 1.23
C LYS A 35 15.47 1.74 -0.06
N VAL A 36 14.31 2.26 -0.47
CA VAL A 36 14.17 3.04 -1.71
C VAL A 36 13.93 4.51 -1.42
N LEU A 37 12.94 4.80 -0.57
CA LEU A 37 12.53 6.17 -0.26
C LEU A 37 13.30 6.79 0.91
N LEU A 38 14.12 6.00 1.63
CA LEU A 38 14.91 6.44 2.78
C LEU A 38 14.05 7.09 3.88
N ILE A 39 12.82 6.62 4.04
CA ILE A 39 11.94 7.01 5.14
C ILE A 39 12.35 6.16 6.35
N PRO A 40 12.84 6.76 7.44
CA PRO A 40 13.29 6.02 8.62
C PRO A 40 12.11 5.46 9.41
N ASP A 41 12.43 4.64 10.42
CA ASP A 41 11.50 4.18 11.45
C ASP A 41 10.27 3.41 10.92
N THR A 42 10.41 2.70 9.79
CA THR A 42 9.30 1.91 9.19
C THR A 42 8.90 0.70 10.04
N SER A 43 9.70 0.34 11.05
CA SER A 43 9.37 -0.63 12.10
C SER A 43 8.53 -0.02 13.23
N ASP A 44 8.51 1.32 13.36
CA ASP A 44 7.72 2.01 14.37
C ASP A 44 6.23 2.02 13.98
N GLY A 45 5.43 1.46 14.87
CA GLY A 45 3.97 1.52 14.83
C GLY A 45 3.41 2.92 15.09
N GLN A 46 4.17 4.01 14.97
CA GLN A 46 3.71 5.39 14.82
C GLN A 46 4.00 5.97 13.43
N ALA A 47 4.86 5.34 12.64
CA ALA A 47 5.21 5.77 11.28
C ALA A 47 4.39 5.03 10.21
N LEU A 48 4.18 3.72 10.40
CA LEU A 48 3.53 2.83 9.43
C LEU A 48 2.58 1.85 10.12
N TRP A 49 1.29 1.92 9.77
CA TRP A 49 0.26 1.01 10.28
C TRP A 49 -0.22 0.07 9.19
N PHE A 50 -0.43 -1.19 9.53
CA PHE A 50 -1.01 -2.18 8.64
C PHE A 50 -2.39 -2.60 9.13
N GLU A 51 -3.25 -3.03 8.21
CA GLU A 51 -4.56 -3.61 8.50
C GLU A 51 -5.39 -2.74 9.47
N ARG A 52 -5.37 -1.42 9.25
CA ARG A 52 -6.06 -0.48 10.15
C ARG A 52 -7.55 -0.53 9.88
N ARG A 53 -8.34 -0.87 10.91
CA ARG A 53 -9.81 -0.84 10.82
C ARG A 53 -10.32 0.59 10.63
N THR A 54 -11.24 0.78 9.70
CA THR A 54 -11.92 2.05 9.45
C THR A 54 -13.24 2.12 10.22
N ALA A 55 -13.68 3.34 10.53
CA ALA A 55 -14.98 3.58 11.18
C ALA A 55 -16.16 3.03 10.36
N LEU A 56 -15.99 2.90 9.04
CA LEU A 56 -16.98 2.36 8.10
C LEU A 56 -16.93 0.83 7.97
N GLY A 57 -16.09 0.16 8.78
CA GLY A 57 -15.97 -1.30 8.84
C GLY A 57 -15.07 -1.93 7.77
N GLY A 58 -14.27 -1.15 7.05
CA GLY A 58 -13.21 -1.67 6.18
C GLY A 58 -11.88 -1.83 6.92
N PHE A 59 -10.87 -2.32 6.20
CA PHE A 59 -9.48 -2.26 6.61
C PHE A 59 -8.71 -1.48 5.55
N ILE A 60 -7.69 -0.76 6.00
CA ILE A 60 -6.67 -0.12 5.17
C ILE A 60 -5.45 -1.03 5.21
N ASP A 61 -4.90 -1.39 4.05
CA ASP A 61 -3.78 -2.33 3.99
C ASP A 61 -2.51 -1.72 4.57
N ALA A 62 -2.19 -0.48 4.21
CA ALA A 62 -1.12 0.29 4.86
C ALA A 62 -1.46 1.78 4.99
N LEU A 63 -1.01 2.40 6.08
CA LEU A 63 -1.11 3.83 6.35
C LEU A 63 0.26 4.37 6.74
N MET A 64 0.83 5.21 5.89
CA MET A 64 2.08 5.92 6.10
C MET A 64 1.77 7.31 6.66
N ILE A 65 1.98 7.50 7.95
CA ILE A 65 1.52 8.71 8.66
C ILE A 65 2.33 9.93 8.23
N GLN A 66 3.65 9.81 8.19
CA GLN A 66 4.54 10.92 7.82
C GLN A 66 4.35 11.33 6.36
N ALA A 67 4.23 10.37 5.45
CA ALA A 67 3.97 10.62 4.03
C ALA A 67 2.52 11.09 3.76
N ARG A 68 1.62 10.95 4.74
CA ARG A 68 0.17 11.14 4.57
C ARG A 68 -0.37 10.35 3.39
N VAL A 69 0.04 9.09 3.29
CA VAL A 69 -0.37 8.17 2.23
C VAL A 69 -1.11 6.99 2.84
N LEU A 70 -2.26 6.69 2.25
CA LEU A 70 -3.04 5.49 2.47
C LEU A 70 -2.86 4.57 1.27
N VAL A 71 -2.66 3.29 1.52
CA VAL A 71 -2.55 2.26 0.49
C VAL A 71 -3.74 1.31 0.59
N GLU A 72 -4.44 1.15 -0.53
CA GLU A 72 -5.26 -0.04 -0.82
C GLU A 72 -4.44 -0.92 -1.77
N GLN A 73 -4.19 -2.16 -1.37
CA GLN A 73 -3.40 -3.10 -2.13
C GLN A 73 -4.30 -4.05 -2.94
N LYS A 74 -3.84 -4.40 -4.13
CA LYS A 74 -4.49 -5.36 -5.03
C LYS A 74 -3.47 -6.30 -5.65
N SER A 75 -3.87 -7.55 -5.90
CA SER A 75 -3.08 -8.51 -6.65
C SER A 75 -2.82 -8.03 -8.07
N LEU A 76 -1.74 -8.54 -8.68
CA LEU A 76 -1.53 -8.36 -10.11
C LEU A 76 -2.70 -8.96 -10.90
N GLY A 77 -3.05 -8.33 -12.02
CA GLY A 77 -4.19 -8.76 -12.85
C GLY A 77 -5.57 -8.31 -12.36
N VAL A 78 -5.69 -7.71 -11.17
CA VAL A 78 -6.93 -7.08 -10.74
C VAL A 78 -7.17 -5.79 -11.54
N ASP A 79 -8.30 -5.73 -12.22
CA ASP A 79 -8.79 -4.52 -12.88
C ASP A 79 -9.29 -3.51 -11.83
N LEU A 80 -8.63 -2.35 -11.76
CA LEU A 80 -8.90 -1.32 -10.76
C LEU A 80 -10.17 -0.51 -11.05
N ASP A 81 -10.68 -0.60 -12.28
CA ASP A 81 -11.91 0.06 -12.72
C ASP A 81 -13.11 -0.90 -12.71
N LYS A 82 -12.87 -2.20 -12.51
CA LYS A 82 -13.92 -3.20 -12.35
C LYS A 82 -14.52 -3.14 -10.93
N PRO A 83 -15.85 -2.96 -10.79
CA PRO A 83 -16.48 -2.97 -9.48
C PRO A 83 -16.40 -4.35 -8.80
N GLU A 84 -16.17 -4.36 -7.49
CA GLU A 84 -16.19 -5.54 -6.63
C GLU A 84 -17.31 -5.44 -5.58
N PRO A 85 -17.91 -6.57 -5.16
CA PRO A 85 -18.90 -6.57 -4.09
C PRO A 85 -18.26 -6.20 -2.74
N ARG A 86 -18.79 -5.17 -2.09
CA ARG A 86 -18.38 -4.62 -0.79
C ARG A 86 -19.61 -4.29 0.03
N ARG A 87 -19.83 -5.05 1.12
CA ARG A 87 -20.90 -4.80 2.11
C ARG A 87 -22.27 -4.51 1.45
N GLY A 88 -22.64 -5.33 0.46
CA GLY A 88 -23.92 -5.20 -0.26
C GLY A 88 -23.95 -4.17 -1.41
N SER A 89 -22.83 -3.55 -1.76
CA SER A 89 -22.71 -2.60 -2.88
C SER A 89 -21.55 -2.95 -3.80
N MET A 90 -21.61 -2.55 -5.07
CA MET A 90 -20.49 -2.71 -6.00
C MET A 90 -19.61 -1.45 -5.99
N VAL A 91 -18.32 -1.60 -5.70
CA VAL A 91 -17.38 -0.48 -5.56
C VAL A 91 -16.09 -0.83 -6.28
N THR A 92 -15.58 0.08 -7.11
CA THR A 92 -14.26 -0.11 -7.73
C THR A 92 -13.16 0.08 -6.69
N PRO A 93 -12.02 -0.60 -6.81
CA PRO A 93 -10.84 -0.34 -5.98
C PRO A 93 -10.50 1.16 -5.84
N VAL A 94 -10.57 1.92 -6.93
CA VAL A 94 -10.30 3.37 -6.92
C VAL A 94 -11.28 4.13 -6.04
N ARG A 95 -12.57 3.81 -6.15
CA ARG A 95 -13.61 4.45 -5.32
C ARG A 95 -13.48 4.05 -3.85
N GLN A 96 -13.03 2.84 -3.57
CA GLN A 96 -12.79 2.39 -2.20
C GLN A 96 -11.63 3.17 -1.56
N ALA A 97 -10.49 3.25 -2.24
CA ALA A 97 -9.33 4.00 -1.75
C ALA A 97 -9.68 5.47 -1.52
N LYS A 98 -10.42 6.09 -2.46
CA LYS A 98 -10.93 7.46 -2.31
C LYS A 98 -11.82 7.63 -1.08
N ARG A 99 -12.76 6.70 -0.81
CA ARG A 99 -13.64 6.78 0.36
C ARG A 99 -12.89 6.79 1.69
N TYR A 100 -11.72 6.14 1.76
CA TYR A 100 -10.91 6.19 2.97
C TYR A 100 -10.14 7.51 3.13
N ALA A 101 -9.80 8.17 2.02
CA ALA A 101 -9.19 9.51 2.04
C ALA A 101 -10.22 10.64 2.22
N ASP A 102 -11.47 10.43 1.83
CA ASP A 102 -12.53 11.45 1.90
C ASP A 102 -12.70 11.99 3.33
N GLY A 103 -12.58 13.31 3.49
CA GLY A 103 -12.63 13.98 4.80
C GLY A 103 -11.28 14.03 5.54
N THR A 104 -10.19 13.55 4.94
CA THR A 104 -8.83 13.61 5.48
C THR A 104 -7.92 14.48 4.59
N ARG A 105 -6.73 14.85 5.08
CA ARG A 105 -5.64 15.44 4.28
C ARG A 105 -4.62 14.39 3.80
N ILE A 106 -5.07 13.15 3.63
CA ILE A 106 -4.24 11.98 3.28
C ILE A 106 -4.52 11.61 1.83
N ALA A 107 -3.47 11.36 1.06
CA ALA A 107 -3.59 10.84 -0.30
C ALA A 107 -3.87 9.34 -0.26
N ALA A 108 -4.78 8.85 -1.11
CA ALA A 108 -4.99 7.42 -1.29
C ALA A 108 -4.30 6.95 -2.58
N VAL A 109 -3.52 5.88 -2.46
CA VAL A 109 -2.81 5.22 -3.55
C VAL A 109 -3.33 3.79 -3.64
N ILE A 110 -3.53 3.32 -4.86
CA ILE A 110 -3.75 1.90 -5.12
C ILE A 110 -2.43 1.29 -5.54
N TRP A 111 -2.02 0.25 -4.84
CA TRP A 111 -0.80 -0.46 -5.13
C TRP A 111 -1.09 -1.84 -5.70
N ARG A 112 -0.46 -2.18 -6.82
CA ARG A 112 -0.45 -3.55 -7.31
C ARG A 112 0.79 -4.25 -6.78
N VAL A 113 0.61 -5.36 -6.08
CA VAL A 113 1.74 -6.20 -5.68
C VAL A 113 2.41 -6.70 -6.96
N PRO A 114 3.71 -6.45 -7.16
CA PRO A 114 4.46 -7.15 -8.20
C PRO A 114 4.61 -8.62 -7.78
N ASP A 115 4.24 -9.53 -8.68
CA ASP A 115 4.53 -10.97 -8.57
C ASP A 115 6.04 -11.25 -8.78
#